data_AF-A0A2D5Z5U7-F1
#
_entry.id   AF-A0A2D5Z5U7-F1
#
_cell.length_a   1.000
_cell.length_b   1.000
_cell.length_c   1.000
_cell.angle_alpha   90.00
_cell.angle_beta   90.00
_cell.angle_gamma   90.00
#
_symmetry.space_group_name_H-M   'P 1'
#
loop_
_entity.id
_entity.type
_entity.pdbx_description
1 polymer ?
#
loop_
_entity_poly.entity_id
_entity_poly.type
_entity_poly.pdbx_seq_one_letter_code
_entity_poly.pdbx_strand_id
1 'polypeptide(L)'
;MLAEGHDLTAVALLERKRWLEAMFDASASVAPTIQYCPHFTESGRVVFDRAAAMGLEGIVSKRVDAPYTQRRSDHWLKIKHRMRQEMIVGGFATSTAREGFRALLVGCHDGDGRLVYCGRVGSGFDDLALSMLADELESRGRKASAFSNPEADPEPATVHWVRPELVVEVEFAGWTGDRLLRHAVYKGLRADMHPADVVLEQIEPAPERPPEDPAPSSPGTSASRTVSGVRITHPTRPVYPEQRVTKVEVAQYFEAVFDRMTPHLDGRPICLVRCPLGLAGESFYQRHRGDGFATSVRASSPDDETDPYMVIDDLEGLVSLVQMGALEVHTWGCREDDLEKPDRMVFDLDPGPGIEWEHVVASARFVADQLETLGLRSFVKTSGGQGLHLVVPLVRRAKWEQARAFAQGFASRIVRLAPRNFVATASRRMREHRIYVDYLRNTRGATTVAPYSTRARPGACVSTPLDWTELSAEVPPSSYDVRTVMKRIGDEDPWRELRKVRQSITAAMLSEVTS
;
A
#
# COMPACT_ATOMS: atom_id res chain seq x y z
N MET A 1 0.55 -30.25 6.61
CA MET A 1 1.81 -30.87 6.12
C MET A 1 2.15 -32.09 6.94
N LEU A 2 1.90 -32.08 8.25
CA LEU A 2 1.74 -33.29 9.05
C LEU A 2 0.26 -33.49 9.37
N ALA A 3 -0.24 -34.72 9.33
CA ALA A 3 -1.56 -35.10 9.85
C ALA A 3 -1.39 -36.40 10.64
N GLU A 4 -1.86 -36.43 11.90
CA GLU A 4 -1.79 -37.62 12.78
C GLU A 4 -0.39 -38.25 12.89
N GLY A 5 0.67 -37.43 12.83
CA GLY A 5 2.06 -37.90 12.90
C GLY A 5 2.65 -38.36 11.56
N HIS A 6 1.88 -38.37 10.47
CA HIS A 6 2.34 -38.70 9.13
C HIS A 6 2.77 -37.46 8.34
N ASP A 7 3.91 -37.56 7.64
CA ASP A 7 4.36 -36.54 6.70
C ASP A 7 3.62 -36.65 5.37
N LEU A 8 2.87 -35.59 5.05
CA LEU A 8 2.10 -35.49 3.82
C LEU A 8 2.82 -34.67 2.74
N THR A 9 4.06 -34.22 2.94
CA THR A 9 4.79 -33.37 1.96
C THR A 9 4.91 -34.00 0.59
N ALA A 10 5.17 -35.31 0.52
CA ALA A 10 5.24 -36.07 -0.73
C ALA A 10 3.87 -36.44 -1.31
N VAL A 11 2.78 -36.19 -0.57
CA VAL A 11 1.41 -36.59 -0.94
C VAL A 11 0.79 -35.53 -1.86
N ALA A 12 0.02 -36.00 -2.86
CA ALA A 12 -0.72 -35.17 -3.80
C ALA A 12 -1.59 -34.11 -3.09
N LEU A 13 -1.76 -32.95 -3.73
CA LEU A 13 -2.53 -31.83 -3.16
C LEU A 13 -3.97 -32.21 -2.83
N LEU A 14 -4.65 -32.95 -3.71
CA LEU A 14 -6.04 -33.35 -3.46
C LEU A 14 -6.17 -34.25 -2.22
N GLU A 15 -5.29 -35.25 -2.08
CA GLU A 15 -5.30 -36.10 -0.89
C GLU A 15 -5.02 -35.28 0.36
N ARG A 16 -4.03 -34.39 0.34
CA ARG A 16 -3.78 -33.46 1.45
C ARG A 16 -5.00 -32.61 1.82
N LYS A 17 -5.79 -32.19 0.84
CA LYS A 17 -7.03 -31.42 1.07
C LYS A 17 -8.14 -32.28 1.66
N ARG A 18 -8.29 -33.54 1.24
CA ARG A 18 -9.22 -34.49 1.87
C ARG A 18 -8.87 -34.74 3.34
N TRP A 19 -7.59 -34.95 3.63
CA TRP A 19 -7.13 -35.06 5.02
C TRP A 19 -7.42 -33.80 5.82
N LEU A 20 -7.19 -32.61 5.24
CA LEU A 20 -7.50 -31.34 5.89
C LEU A 20 -9.01 -31.18 6.16
N GLU A 21 -9.85 -31.53 5.19
CA GLU A 21 -11.31 -31.45 5.30
C GLU A 21 -11.85 -32.42 6.36
N ALA A 22 -11.39 -33.68 6.35
CA ALA A 22 -11.74 -34.66 7.39
C ALA A 22 -11.31 -34.22 8.79
N MET A 23 -10.16 -33.54 8.93
CA MET A 23 -9.74 -32.94 10.21
C MET A 23 -10.65 -31.79 10.65
N PHE A 24 -11.21 -31.02 9.71
CA PHE A 24 -12.18 -29.98 10.02
C PHE A 24 -13.54 -30.59 10.43
N ASP A 25 -13.99 -31.64 9.76
CA ASP A 25 -15.28 -32.30 10.03
C ASP A 25 -15.26 -33.11 11.34
N ALA A 26 -14.14 -33.80 11.63
CA ALA A 26 -13.99 -34.60 12.85
C ALA A 26 -13.78 -33.75 14.12
N SER A 27 -13.42 -32.48 13.95
CA SER A 27 -13.18 -31.56 15.07
C SER A 27 -14.42 -30.73 15.33
N ALA A 28 -15.21 -31.13 16.32
CA ALA A 28 -16.30 -30.33 16.89
C ALA A 28 -15.85 -28.97 17.49
N SER A 29 -14.55 -28.65 17.41
CA SER A 29 -13.87 -27.53 18.06
C SER A 29 -12.90 -26.77 17.15
N VAL A 30 -13.01 -26.87 15.82
CA VAL A 30 -12.29 -25.89 14.97
C VAL A 30 -12.80 -24.50 15.33
N ALA A 31 -11.90 -23.66 15.85
CA ALA A 31 -12.24 -22.32 16.31
C ALA A 31 -13.05 -21.56 15.23
N PRO A 32 -14.09 -20.80 15.61
CA PRO A 32 -14.99 -20.11 14.66
C PRO A 32 -14.28 -19.12 13.72
N THR A 33 -13.00 -18.84 13.96
CA THR A 33 -12.12 -17.97 13.17
C THR A 33 -11.32 -18.68 12.07
N ILE A 34 -11.35 -20.01 12.00
CA ILE A 34 -10.64 -20.78 10.97
C ILE A 34 -11.67 -21.40 10.05
N GLN A 35 -11.58 -21.07 8.76
CA GLN A 35 -12.44 -21.62 7.73
C GLN A 35 -11.62 -22.48 6.77
N TYR A 36 -12.16 -23.65 6.43
CA TYR A 36 -11.64 -24.42 5.31
C TYR A 36 -11.87 -23.61 4.03
N CYS A 37 -10.80 -23.39 3.27
CA CYS A 37 -10.88 -22.73 1.97
C CYS A 37 -11.24 -23.77 0.91
N PRO A 38 -12.47 -23.73 0.35
CA PRO A 38 -12.89 -24.68 -0.66
C PRO A 38 -12.01 -24.58 -1.90
N HIS A 39 -12.14 -25.57 -2.77
CA HIS A 39 -11.52 -25.52 -4.09
C HIS A 39 -12.46 -26.08 -5.10
N PHE A 40 -12.21 -25.66 -6.33
CA PHE A 40 -12.88 -26.11 -7.51
C PHE A 40 -11.93 -27.06 -8.24
N THR A 41 -12.44 -28.23 -8.63
CA THR A 41 -11.76 -29.16 -9.54
C THR A 41 -12.31 -29.06 -10.96
N GLU A 42 -13.32 -28.21 -11.16
CA GLU A 42 -13.95 -27.90 -12.43
C GLU A 42 -13.05 -27.03 -13.33
N SER A 43 -13.58 -26.65 -14.49
CA SER A 43 -12.89 -25.80 -15.46
C SER A 43 -12.35 -24.53 -14.82
N GLY A 44 -11.02 -24.43 -14.74
CA GLY A 44 -10.33 -23.24 -14.23
C GLY A 44 -10.70 -21.96 -14.99
N ARG A 45 -11.16 -22.08 -16.24
CA ARG A 45 -11.70 -20.96 -17.04
C ARG A 45 -12.99 -20.42 -16.43
N VAL A 46 -13.92 -21.29 -16.01
CA VAL A 46 -15.18 -20.86 -15.39
C VAL A 46 -14.92 -20.17 -14.06
N VAL A 47 -14.01 -20.71 -13.25
CA VAL A 47 -13.62 -20.11 -11.96
C VAL A 47 -12.94 -18.76 -12.20
N PHE A 48 -12.10 -18.65 -13.23
CA PHE A 48 -11.49 -17.40 -13.64
C PHE A 48 -12.55 -16.38 -14.07
N ASP A 49 -13.44 -16.73 -15.00
CA ASP A 49 -14.48 -15.83 -15.50
C ASP A 49 -15.44 -15.37 -14.38
N ARG A 50 -15.73 -16.23 -13.40
CA ARG A 50 -16.50 -15.86 -12.20
C ARG A 50 -15.72 -14.93 -11.27
N ALA A 51 -14.41 -15.18 -11.08
CA ALA A 51 -13.56 -14.28 -10.31
C ALA A 51 -13.47 -12.88 -10.96
N ALA A 52 -13.45 -12.81 -12.30
CA ALA A 52 -13.53 -11.55 -13.05
C ALA A 52 -14.83 -10.80 -12.76
N ALA A 53 -15.97 -11.49 -12.89
CA ALA A 53 -17.28 -10.90 -12.65
C ALA A 53 -17.48 -10.39 -11.22
N MET A 54 -16.73 -10.96 -10.26
CA MET A 54 -16.72 -10.52 -8.86
C MET A 54 -15.70 -9.42 -8.56
N GLY A 55 -14.98 -8.91 -9.57
CA GLY A 55 -13.96 -7.87 -9.41
C GLY A 55 -12.70 -8.32 -8.66
N LEU A 56 -12.46 -9.63 -8.56
CA LEU A 56 -11.27 -10.16 -7.88
C LEU A 56 -10.03 -10.01 -8.77
N GLU A 57 -8.82 -10.03 -8.20
CA GLU A 57 -7.56 -9.87 -8.95
C GLU A 57 -7.28 -11.01 -9.95
N GLY A 58 -7.83 -12.19 -9.68
CA GLY A 58 -7.61 -13.43 -10.43
C GLY A 58 -7.39 -14.64 -9.54
N ILE A 59 -7.22 -15.80 -10.15
CA ILE A 59 -7.24 -17.09 -9.46
C ILE A 59 -5.85 -17.64 -9.18
N VAL A 60 -5.76 -18.54 -8.21
CA VAL A 60 -4.57 -19.38 -7.96
C VAL A 60 -4.88 -20.80 -8.41
N SER A 61 -4.26 -21.23 -9.51
CA SER A 61 -4.36 -22.60 -10.01
C SER A 61 -3.22 -23.42 -9.44
N LYS A 62 -3.52 -24.59 -8.87
CA LYS A 62 -2.52 -25.51 -8.31
C LYS A 62 -2.64 -26.88 -8.99
N ARG A 63 -1.52 -27.53 -9.27
CA ARG A 63 -1.51 -28.91 -9.76
C ARG A 63 -2.06 -29.84 -8.68
N VAL A 64 -3.06 -30.65 -9.04
CA VAL A 64 -3.81 -31.50 -8.11
C VAL A 64 -3.01 -32.68 -7.57
N ASP A 65 -2.08 -33.17 -8.39
CA ASP A 65 -1.21 -34.31 -8.17
C ASP A 65 0.15 -33.93 -7.57
N ALA A 66 0.44 -32.63 -7.47
CA ALA A 66 1.76 -32.17 -7.08
C ALA A 66 2.05 -32.33 -5.57
N PRO A 67 3.27 -32.76 -5.21
CA PRO A 67 3.75 -32.72 -3.84
C PRO A 67 3.98 -31.27 -3.40
N TYR A 68 4.07 -31.07 -2.09
CA TYR A 68 4.46 -29.79 -1.52
C TYR A 68 5.98 -29.60 -1.60
N THR A 69 6.41 -28.42 -2.02
CA THR A 69 7.82 -28.05 -2.13
C THR A 69 8.09 -26.72 -1.41
N GLN A 70 9.12 -26.64 -0.58
CA GLN A 70 9.56 -25.39 0.07
C GLN A 70 10.50 -24.55 -0.82
N ARG A 71 10.35 -24.69 -2.14
CA ARG A 71 11.15 -23.99 -3.16
C ARG A 71 10.21 -23.38 -4.19
N ARG A 72 10.70 -22.41 -4.96
CA ARG A 72 9.97 -21.89 -6.11
C ARG A 72 9.71 -23.05 -7.08
N SER A 73 8.44 -23.22 -7.46
CA SER A 73 8.00 -24.26 -8.39
C SER A 73 6.89 -23.71 -9.29
N ASP A 74 6.65 -24.41 -10.39
CA ASP A 74 5.56 -24.20 -11.34
C ASP A 74 4.29 -24.98 -10.96
N HIS A 75 4.28 -25.64 -9.80
CA HIS A 75 3.13 -26.41 -9.29
C HIS A 75 1.91 -25.54 -8.96
N TRP A 76 2.08 -24.22 -8.98
CA TRP A 76 0.98 -23.27 -8.88
C TRP A 76 1.24 -22.05 -9.74
N LEU A 77 0.16 -21.46 -10.25
CA LEU A 77 0.18 -20.26 -11.07
C LEU A 77 -0.83 -19.26 -10.50
N LYS A 78 -0.43 -17.99 -10.39
CA LYS A 78 -1.36 -16.88 -10.21
C LYS A 78 -1.75 -16.37 -11.58
N ILE A 79 -3.02 -16.56 -11.95
CA ILE A 79 -3.57 -16.10 -13.22
C ILE A 79 -4.38 -14.85 -12.90
N LYS A 80 -3.90 -13.68 -13.35
CA LYS A 80 -4.53 -12.38 -13.10
C LYS A 80 -5.51 -12.02 -14.20
N HIS A 81 -6.55 -11.28 -13.88
CA HIS A 81 -7.35 -10.60 -14.89
C HIS A 81 -6.50 -9.54 -15.57
N ARG A 82 -6.46 -9.58 -16.90
CA ARG A 82 -5.91 -8.52 -17.73
C ARG A 82 -7.01 -8.14 -18.68
N MET A 83 -7.41 -6.87 -18.64
CA MET A 83 -8.42 -6.36 -19.56
C MET A 83 -7.74 -6.12 -20.91
N ARG A 84 -8.43 -6.45 -21.99
CA ARG A 84 -8.01 -6.13 -23.33
C ARG A 84 -9.15 -5.42 -24.00
N GLN A 85 -8.86 -4.34 -24.69
CA GLN A 85 -9.85 -3.62 -25.46
C GLN A 85 -9.17 -2.97 -26.66
N GLU A 86 -9.92 -2.86 -27.74
CA GLU A 86 -9.57 -2.06 -28.89
C GLU A 86 -9.70 -0.57 -28.57
N MET A 87 -8.77 0.20 -29.09
CA MET A 87 -8.66 1.64 -28.87
C MET A 87 -8.33 2.33 -30.19
N ILE A 88 -8.91 3.51 -30.40
CA ILE A 88 -8.66 4.35 -31.56
C ILE A 88 -7.44 5.21 -31.29
N VAL A 89 -6.52 5.25 -32.24
CA VAL A 89 -5.34 6.11 -32.18
C VAL A 89 -5.70 7.52 -32.65
N GLY A 90 -5.58 8.50 -31.76
CA GLY A 90 -5.81 9.93 -32.08
C GLY A 90 -4.52 10.73 -32.23
N GLY A 91 -3.38 10.17 -31.83
CA GLY A 91 -2.07 10.80 -31.98
C GLY A 91 -0.93 9.92 -31.49
N PHE A 92 0.29 10.42 -31.60
CA PHE A 92 1.47 9.81 -31.02
C PHE A 92 2.42 10.85 -30.44
N ALA A 93 3.17 10.46 -29.43
CA ALA A 93 4.19 11.28 -28.80
C ALA A 93 5.59 10.84 -29.26
N THR A 94 6.47 11.82 -29.47
CA THR A 94 7.90 11.62 -29.76
C THR A 94 8.74 12.11 -28.58
N SER A 95 10.02 11.72 -28.54
CA SER A 95 10.97 12.17 -27.52
C SER A 95 12.26 12.66 -28.17
N THR A 96 12.85 13.72 -27.59
CA THR A 96 14.21 14.18 -27.93
C THR A 96 15.29 13.53 -27.07
N ALA A 97 14.94 12.96 -25.91
CA ALA A 97 15.87 12.29 -24.99
C ALA A 97 16.22 10.84 -25.40
N ARG A 98 15.43 10.27 -26.31
CA ARG A 98 15.69 9.04 -27.07
C ARG A 98 15.11 9.32 -28.44
N GLU A 99 15.94 9.45 -29.48
CA GLU A 99 15.45 9.73 -30.84
C GLU A 99 14.38 8.70 -31.22
N GLY A 100 13.12 9.15 -31.38
CA GLY A 100 12.05 8.33 -31.93
C GLY A 100 10.70 8.34 -31.21
N PHE A 101 9.88 7.37 -31.60
CA PHE A 101 8.52 7.12 -31.12
C PHE A 101 8.48 6.80 -29.62
N ARG A 102 7.60 7.46 -28.86
CA ARG A 102 7.51 7.32 -27.39
C ARG A 102 6.24 6.60 -26.95
N ALA A 103 5.08 6.95 -27.51
CA ALA A 103 3.80 6.37 -27.13
C ALA A 103 2.69 6.69 -28.14
N LEU A 104 1.67 5.82 -28.22
CA LEU A 104 0.38 6.16 -28.82
C LEU A 104 -0.49 6.93 -27.84
N LEU A 105 -1.30 7.85 -28.36
CA LEU A 105 -2.41 8.50 -27.69
C LEU A 105 -3.69 7.84 -28.17
N VAL A 106 -4.40 7.20 -27.24
CA VAL A 106 -5.53 6.33 -27.58
C VAL A 106 -6.82 6.77 -26.89
N GLY A 107 -7.95 6.45 -27.51
CA GLY A 107 -9.29 6.74 -27.00
C GLY A 107 -10.35 5.79 -27.51
N CYS A 108 -11.56 5.89 -26.98
CA CYS A 108 -12.73 5.15 -27.46
C CYS A 108 -13.97 6.07 -27.49
N HIS A 109 -15.04 5.65 -28.16
CA HIS A 109 -16.28 6.41 -28.15
C HIS A 109 -17.00 6.27 -26.80
N ASP A 110 -17.51 7.38 -26.28
CA ASP A 110 -18.43 7.40 -25.14
C ASP A 110 -19.87 7.06 -25.56
N GLY A 111 -20.80 7.07 -24.59
CA GLY A 111 -22.21 6.77 -24.83
C GLY A 111 -22.94 7.77 -25.73
N ASP A 112 -22.36 8.96 -25.94
CA ASP A 112 -22.87 9.98 -26.84
C ASP A 112 -22.18 9.92 -28.24
N GLY A 113 -21.36 8.89 -28.48
CA GLY A 113 -20.65 8.69 -29.74
C GLY A 113 -19.47 9.63 -29.94
N ARG A 114 -18.96 10.28 -28.88
CA ARG A 114 -17.81 11.19 -28.96
C ARG A 114 -16.53 10.44 -28.67
N LEU A 115 -15.48 10.71 -29.43
CA LEU A 115 -14.17 10.13 -29.19
C LEU A 115 -13.53 10.78 -27.96
N VAL A 116 -13.32 10.00 -26.89
CA VAL A 116 -12.75 10.48 -25.61
C VAL A 116 -11.34 9.90 -25.45
N TYR A 117 -10.40 10.74 -25.03
CA TYR A 117 -9.04 10.32 -24.72
C TYR A 117 -9.01 9.38 -23.51
N CYS A 118 -8.39 8.21 -23.70
CA CYS A 118 -8.30 7.13 -22.70
C CYS A 118 -6.87 6.88 -22.21
N GLY A 119 -5.86 7.61 -22.71
CA GLY A 119 -4.51 7.59 -22.15
C GLY A 119 -3.39 7.28 -23.15
N ARG A 120 -2.20 7.04 -22.59
CA ARG A 120 -0.97 6.77 -23.35
C ARG A 120 -0.60 5.31 -23.32
N VAL A 121 -0.13 4.79 -24.45
CA VAL A 121 0.41 3.44 -24.58
C VAL A 121 1.87 3.53 -25.00
N GLY A 122 2.79 3.32 -24.06
CA GLY A 122 4.24 3.51 -24.26
C GLY A 122 5.06 2.23 -24.22
N SER A 123 4.43 1.05 -24.18
CA SER A 123 5.11 -0.24 -24.07
C SER A 123 4.40 -1.31 -24.92
N GLY A 124 5.10 -2.39 -25.26
CA GLY A 124 4.57 -3.50 -26.06
C GLY A 124 4.86 -3.43 -27.56
N PHE A 125 5.65 -2.46 -28.01
CA PHE A 125 6.08 -2.34 -29.42
C PHE A 125 7.38 -3.11 -29.65
N ASP A 126 7.44 -3.88 -30.73
CA ASP A 126 8.70 -4.39 -31.30
C ASP A 126 9.12 -3.55 -32.51
N ASP A 127 10.33 -3.77 -33.03
CA ASP A 127 10.90 -2.96 -34.11
C ASP A 127 10.04 -3.00 -35.39
N LEU A 128 9.38 -4.13 -35.66
CA LEU A 128 8.48 -4.30 -36.79
C LEU A 128 7.20 -3.48 -36.61
N ALA A 129 6.56 -3.55 -35.44
CA ALA A 129 5.37 -2.79 -35.10
C ALA A 129 5.64 -1.28 -35.11
N LEU A 130 6.81 -0.84 -34.64
CA LEU A 130 7.22 0.57 -34.69
C LEU A 130 7.35 1.07 -36.13
N SER A 131 7.99 0.29 -37.01
CA SER A 131 8.11 0.64 -38.43
C SER A 131 6.75 0.73 -39.12
N MET A 132 5.88 -0.26 -38.91
CA MET A 132 4.54 -0.26 -39.52
C MET A 132 3.66 0.89 -39.00
N LEU A 133 3.71 1.17 -37.70
CA LEU A 133 2.95 2.29 -37.13
C LEU A 133 3.48 3.64 -37.59
N ALA A 134 4.79 3.81 -37.78
CA ALA A 134 5.36 5.06 -38.27
C ALA A 134 4.79 5.46 -39.64
N ASP A 135 4.79 4.54 -40.62
CA ASP A 135 4.27 4.78 -41.97
C ASP A 135 2.76 5.12 -41.98
N GLU A 136 1.98 4.37 -41.19
CA GLU A 136 0.53 4.58 -41.10
C GLU A 136 0.16 5.88 -40.38
N LEU A 137 0.95 6.29 -39.38
CA LEU A 137 0.70 7.51 -38.62
C LEU A 137 1.13 8.78 -39.38
N GLU A 138 2.27 8.75 -40.08
CA GLU A 138 2.75 9.90 -40.87
C GLU A 138 1.77 10.29 -41.98
N SER A 139 1.18 9.30 -42.66
CA SER A 139 0.19 9.52 -43.73
C SER A 139 -1.17 10.05 -43.24
N ARG A 140 -1.39 10.11 -41.91
CA ARG A 140 -2.67 10.48 -41.28
C ARG A 140 -2.61 11.75 -40.46
N GLY A 141 -1.56 12.56 -40.59
CA GLY A 141 -1.39 13.80 -39.84
C GLY A 141 -2.60 14.75 -39.84
N ARG A 142 -2.86 15.35 -38.68
CA ARG A 142 -3.90 16.37 -38.45
C ARG A 142 -3.33 17.54 -37.65
N LYS A 143 -3.94 18.73 -37.79
CA LYS A 143 -3.49 19.95 -37.10
C LYS A 143 -3.91 20.05 -35.62
N ALA A 144 -4.93 19.31 -35.20
CA ALA A 144 -5.51 19.39 -33.86
C ALA A 144 -6.01 18.02 -33.40
N SER A 145 -6.13 17.88 -32.08
CA SER A 145 -6.68 16.67 -31.44
C SER A 145 -8.07 16.33 -31.97
N ALA A 146 -8.31 15.03 -32.13
CA ALA A 146 -9.63 14.49 -32.45
C ALA A 146 -10.45 14.14 -31.19
N PHE A 147 -9.83 14.23 -30.01
CA PHE A 147 -10.48 13.92 -28.74
C PHE A 147 -11.40 15.06 -28.31
N SER A 148 -12.53 14.69 -27.71
CA SER A 148 -13.58 15.61 -27.28
C SER A 148 -13.34 16.23 -25.89
N ASN A 149 -12.26 15.79 -25.20
CA ASN A 149 -11.80 16.27 -23.90
C ASN A 149 -10.36 16.82 -23.98
N PRO A 150 -10.12 17.94 -24.69
CA PRO A 150 -8.78 18.47 -24.95
C PRO A 150 -8.04 18.90 -23.69
N GLU A 151 -8.73 19.14 -22.56
CA GLU A 151 -8.10 19.37 -21.25
C GLU A 151 -7.33 18.14 -20.72
N ALA A 152 -7.63 16.95 -21.23
CA ALA A 152 -6.90 15.72 -20.92
C ALA A 152 -5.76 15.45 -21.92
N ASP A 153 -5.62 16.29 -22.96
CA ASP A 153 -4.58 16.11 -23.96
C ASP A 153 -3.20 16.39 -23.36
N PRO A 154 -2.19 15.58 -23.74
CA PRO A 154 -0.81 15.83 -23.34
C PRO A 154 -0.18 17.07 -24.02
N GLU A 155 0.90 17.60 -23.43
CA GLU A 155 1.55 18.82 -23.90
C GLU A 155 1.90 18.83 -25.41
N PRO A 156 1.64 19.94 -26.14
CA PRO A 156 1.66 19.94 -27.61
C PRO A 156 3.04 19.78 -28.23
N ALA A 157 4.11 20.17 -27.53
CA ALA A 157 5.46 20.31 -28.11
C ALA A 157 6.05 18.99 -28.62
N THR A 158 5.50 17.84 -28.19
CA THR A 158 5.99 16.50 -28.55
C THR A 158 4.91 15.60 -29.18
N VAL A 159 3.73 16.16 -29.48
CA VAL A 159 2.56 15.39 -29.90
C VAL A 159 2.23 15.65 -31.36
N HIS A 160 2.06 14.57 -32.10
CA HIS A 160 1.62 14.57 -33.49
C HIS A 160 0.21 13.99 -33.54
N TRP A 161 -0.76 14.82 -33.92
CA TRP A 161 -2.16 14.41 -34.03
C TRP A 161 -2.40 13.68 -35.34
N VAL A 162 -3.24 12.64 -35.30
CA VAL A 162 -3.61 11.88 -36.50
C VAL A 162 -5.12 11.79 -36.64
N ARG A 163 -5.59 11.50 -37.86
CA ARG A 163 -6.98 11.14 -38.10
C ARG A 163 -7.31 9.86 -37.32
N PRO A 164 -8.43 9.79 -36.58
CA PRO A 164 -8.80 8.66 -35.72
C PRO A 164 -9.32 7.47 -36.55
N GLU A 165 -8.47 6.97 -37.44
CA GLU A 165 -8.78 5.93 -38.44
C GLU A 165 -8.11 4.59 -38.12
N LEU A 166 -7.15 4.58 -37.19
CA LEU A 166 -6.41 3.39 -36.79
C LEU A 166 -6.95 2.87 -35.46
N VAL A 167 -7.16 1.55 -35.39
CA VAL A 167 -7.58 0.85 -34.19
C VAL A 167 -6.47 -0.09 -33.74
N VAL A 168 -6.14 -0.08 -32.46
CA VAL A 168 -5.11 -0.93 -31.84
C VAL A 168 -5.69 -1.72 -30.68
N GLU A 169 -5.24 -2.95 -30.49
CA GLU A 169 -5.57 -3.72 -29.30
C GLU A 169 -4.61 -3.34 -28.16
N VAL A 170 -5.17 -3.06 -26.99
CA VAL A 170 -4.43 -2.66 -25.80
C VAL A 170 -4.79 -3.58 -24.64
N GLU A 171 -3.78 -4.17 -24.00
CA GLU A 171 -3.92 -4.87 -22.72
C GLU A 171 -3.62 -3.91 -21.57
N PHE A 172 -4.44 -3.89 -20.53
CA PHE A 172 -4.30 -2.98 -19.41
C PHE A 172 -4.77 -3.61 -18.10
N ALA A 173 -4.27 -3.07 -16.99
CA ALA A 173 -4.54 -3.57 -15.64
C ALA A 173 -5.91 -3.13 -15.09
N GLY A 174 -6.54 -2.15 -15.72
CA GLY A 174 -7.88 -1.65 -15.39
C GLY A 174 -8.04 -0.16 -15.71
N TRP A 175 -9.26 0.34 -15.57
CA TRP A 175 -9.61 1.75 -15.77
C TRP A 175 -9.33 2.59 -14.51
N THR A 176 -9.01 3.88 -14.68
CA THR A 176 -9.08 4.89 -13.61
C THR A 176 -10.51 5.45 -13.49
N GLY A 177 -10.80 6.19 -12.42
CA GLY A 177 -12.09 6.88 -12.26
C GLY A 177 -12.39 7.88 -13.39
N ASP A 178 -11.34 8.45 -13.99
CA ASP A 178 -11.43 9.37 -15.13
C ASP A 178 -11.40 8.65 -16.49
N ARG A 179 -11.65 7.32 -16.50
CA ARG A 179 -11.65 6.46 -17.70
C ARG A 179 -10.33 6.48 -18.48
N LEU A 180 -9.21 6.60 -17.77
CA LEU A 180 -7.87 6.41 -18.35
C LEU A 180 -7.36 4.98 -18.11
N LEU A 181 -6.56 4.48 -19.04
CA LEU A 181 -5.94 3.17 -18.99
C LEU A 181 -4.79 3.13 -17.96
N ARG A 182 -4.76 2.09 -17.11
CA ARG A 182 -3.62 1.80 -16.20
C ARG A 182 -2.73 0.70 -16.75
N HIS A 183 -1.41 0.97 -16.81
CA HIS A 183 -0.39 0.03 -17.28
C HIS A 183 -0.73 -0.56 -18.67
N ALA A 184 -1.02 0.33 -19.62
CA ALA A 184 -1.39 -0.04 -20.97
C ALA A 184 -0.19 -0.58 -21.77
N VAL A 185 -0.41 -1.70 -22.46
CA VAL A 185 0.57 -2.39 -23.29
C VAL A 185 -0.06 -2.64 -24.66
N TYR A 186 0.58 -2.16 -25.72
CA TYR A 186 0.18 -2.43 -27.10
C TYR A 186 0.26 -3.93 -27.41
N LYS A 187 -0.74 -4.46 -28.12
CA LYS A 187 -0.81 -5.87 -28.54
C LYS A 187 -0.83 -6.07 -30.05
N GLY A 188 -1.33 -5.09 -30.81
CA GLY A 188 -1.37 -5.18 -32.26
C GLY A 188 -2.29 -4.15 -32.90
N LEU A 189 -2.17 -4.01 -34.22
CA LEU A 189 -3.07 -3.21 -35.05
C LEU A 189 -4.29 -4.06 -35.45
N ARG A 190 -5.48 -3.49 -35.36
CA ARG A 190 -6.76 -4.12 -35.69
C ARG A 190 -7.34 -3.51 -36.98
N ALA A 191 -6.66 -3.78 -38.09
CA ALA A 191 -7.09 -3.32 -39.42
C ALA A 191 -8.43 -3.94 -39.88
N ASP A 192 -8.88 -4.99 -39.18
CA ASP A 192 -10.16 -5.66 -39.35
C ASP A 192 -11.34 -4.93 -38.69
N MET A 193 -11.10 -3.88 -37.90
CA MET A 193 -12.13 -3.20 -37.12
C MET A 193 -12.31 -1.72 -37.53
N HIS A 194 -13.56 -1.29 -37.69
CA HIS A 194 -13.85 0.09 -38.04
C HIS A 194 -13.83 0.98 -36.77
N PRO A 195 -13.20 2.17 -36.79
CA PRO A 195 -13.08 3.03 -35.62
C PRO A 195 -14.41 3.37 -34.95
N ALA A 196 -15.49 3.53 -35.74
CA ALA A 196 -16.83 3.84 -35.23
C ALA A 196 -17.39 2.75 -34.29
N ASP A 197 -16.88 1.51 -34.38
CA ASP A 197 -17.34 0.37 -33.59
C ASP A 197 -16.62 0.26 -32.24
N VAL A 198 -15.58 1.08 -32.02
CA VAL A 198 -14.81 1.10 -30.77
C VAL A 198 -15.55 1.95 -29.72
N VAL A 199 -16.31 1.29 -28.86
CA VAL A 199 -17.02 1.91 -27.73
C VAL A 199 -16.43 1.47 -26.39
N LEU A 200 -16.61 2.27 -25.34
CA LEU A 200 -16.19 1.87 -23.99
C LEU A 200 -16.94 0.61 -23.54
N GLU A 201 -16.22 -0.51 -23.32
CA GLU A 201 -16.84 -1.72 -22.79
C GLU A 201 -17.32 -1.49 -21.36
N GLN A 202 -18.64 -1.50 -21.16
CA GLN A 202 -19.24 -1.45 -19.83
C GLN A 202 -19.11 -2.83 -19.18
N ILE A 203 -18.38 -2.91 -18.07
CA ILE A 203 -18.48 -4.05 -17.16
C ILE A 203 -19.83 -3.93 -16.47
N GLU A 204 -20.79 -4.80 -16.80
CA GLU A 204 -22.05 -4.87 -16.04
C GLU A 204 -21.73 -5.21 -14.57
N PRO A 205 -22.19 -4.41 -13.59
CA PRO A 205 -22.04 -4.76 -12.19
C PRO A 205 -22.89 -5.99 -11.85
N ALA A 206 -22.33 -6.88 -11.02
CA ALA A 206 -23.06 -8.01 -10.45
C ALA A 206 -24.34 -7.53 -9.72
N PRO A 207 -25.43 -8.30 -9.74
CA PRO A 207 -26.73 -7.85 -9.23
C PRO A 207 -26.66 -7.46 -7.74
N GLU A 208 -27.10 -6.23 -7.46
CA GLU A 208 -27.17 -5.63 -6.13
C GLU A 208 -28.18 -6.32 -5.22
N ARG A 209 -27.84 -6.43 -3.93
CA ARG A 209 -28.80 -6.72 -2.85
C ARG A 209 -29.73 -5.51 -2.63
N PRO A 210 -30.96 -5.72 -2.14
CA PRO A 210 -31.94 -4.64 -2.00
C PRO A 210 -31.44 -3.54 -1.05
N PRO A 211 -31.72 -2.27 -1.36
CA PRO A 211 -31.27 -1.13 -0.56
C PRO A 211 -32.09 -1.00 0.73
N GLU A 212 -31.41 -0.79 1.86
CA GLU A 212 -32.00 -0.10 3.00
C GLU A 212 -32.03 1.41 2.72
N ASP A 213 -33.13 2.05 3.13
CA ASP A 213 -33.50 3.42 2.76
C ASP A 213 -32.39 4.47 2.98
N PRO A 214 -32.12 5.35 2.00
CA PRO A 214 -31.19 6.45 2.18
C PRO A 214 -31.81 7.56 3.04
N ALA A 215 -31.09 7.98 4.07
CA ALA A 215 -31.35 9.23 4.76
C ALA A 215 -31.24 10.42 3.77
N PRO A 216 -32.05 11.47 3.92
CA PRO A 216 -32.25 12.47 2.87
C PRO A 216 -31.01 13.33 2.62
N SER A 217 -30.57 13.36 1.36
CA SER A 217 -29.59 14.31 0.84
C SER A 217 -30.27 15.65 0.55
N SER A 218 -29.78 16.72 1.16
CA SER A 218 -30.12 18.09 0.76
C SER A 218 -29.24 18.53 -0.42
N PRO A 219 -29.76 19.34 -1.36
CA PRO A 219 -29.00 19.85 -2.49
C PRO A 219 -28.12 21.02 -2.06
N GLY A 220 -26.81 20.88 -2.20
CA GLY A 220 -25.86 21.95 -1.90
C GLY A 220 -24.55 21.73 -2.65
N THR A 221 -24.24 22.67 -3.53
CA THR A 221 -22.98 22.86 -4.25
C THR A 221 -21.79 22.56 -3.33
N SER A 222 -21.08 21.44 -3.53
CA SER A 222 -19.87 21.11 -2.77
C SER A 222 -18.73 22.02 -3.25
N ALA A 223 -18.67 23.25 -2.74
CA ALA A 223 -17.52 24.13 -2.89
C ALA A 223 -16.26 23.42 -2.38
N SER A 224 -15.22 23.32 -3.23
CA SER A 224 -13.90 22.89 -2.79
C SER A 224 -13.40 23.82 -1.68
N ARG A 225 -12.81 23.26 -0.62
CA ARG A 225 -12.19 24.04 0.46
C ARG A 225 -10.68 24.02 0.30
N THR A 226 -10.01 25.09 0.73
CA THR A 226 -8.55 25.15 0.74
C THR A 226 -8.05 24.93 2.16
N VAL A 227 -7.07 24.04 2.33
CA VAL A 227 -6.37 23.78 3.60
C VAL A 227 -4.89 23.96 3.32
N SER A 228 -4.22 24.87 4.04
CA SER A 228 -2.81 25.21 3.81
C SER A 228 -2.41 25.38 2.32
N GLY A 229 -3.21 26.13 1.56
CA GLY A 229 -2.96 26.39 0.12
C GLY A 229 -3.38 25.26 -0.83
N VAL A 230 -3.71 24.07 -0.32
CA VAL A 230 -4.12 22.91 -1.14
C VAL A 230 -5.63 22.83 -1.28
N ARG A 231 -6.12 22.70 -2.52
CA ARG A 231 -7.55 22.51 -2.81
C ARG A 231 -8.00 21.09 -2.46
N ILE A 232 -8.90 20.97 -1.48
CA ILE A 232 -9.54 19.73 -1.07
C ILE A 232 -10.83 19.51 -1.87
N THR A 233 -10.82 18.51 -2.75
CA THR A 233 -12.03 18.09 -3.50
C THR A 233 -12.82 17.06 -2.72
N HIS A 234 -14.15 17.09 -2.87
CA HIS A 234 -15.09 16.29 -2.07
C HIS A 234 -14.85 16.44 -0.56
N PRO A 235 -14.80 17.67 -0.02
CA PRO A 235 -14.36 17.93 1.36
C PRO A 235 -15.26 17.24 2.39
N THR A 236 -16.56 17.11 2.11
CA THR A 236 -17.55 16.49 3.00
C THR A 236 -17.61 14.96 2.88
N ARG A 237 -16.81 14.35 2.00
CA ARG A 237 -16.78 12.89 1.84
C ARG A 237 -16.42 12.22 3.17
N PRO A 238 -17.23 11.27 3.67
CA PRO A 238 -16.88 10.50 4.85
C PRO A 238 -15.59 9.71 4.63
N VAL A 239 -14.64 9.83 5.56
CA VAL A 239 -13.42 9.02 5.60
C VAL A 239 -13.53 7.98 6.70
N TYR A 240 -13.94 8.41 7.90
CA TYR A 240 -14.28 7.55 9.04
C TYR A 240 -15.78 7.74 9.36
N PRO A 241 -16.67 6.91 8.78
CA PRO A 241 -18.12 7.13 8.89
C PRO A 241 -18.65 7.10 10.32
N GLU A 242 -18.19 6.14 11.13
CA GLU A 242 -18.60 5.98 12.53
C GLU A 242 -18.24 7.21 13.38
N GLN A 243 -17.02 7.74 13.19
CA GLN A 243 -16.53 8.92 13.90
C GLN A 243 -16.99 10.22 13.25
N ARG A 244 -17.77 10.13 12.15
CA ARG A 244 -18.25 11.26 11.33
C ARG A 244 -17.11 12.20 10.93
N VAL A 245 -15.94 11.63 10.60
CA VAL A 245 -14.78 12.40 10.14
C VAL A 245 -14.76 12.41 8.62
N THR A 246 -14.74 13.61 8.06
CA THR A 246 -14.73 13.91 6.64
C THR A 246 -13.31 14.10 6.09
N LYS A 247 -13.16 14.10 4.77
CA LYS A 247 -11.87 14.31 4.10
C LYS A 247 -11.22 15.64 4.49
N VAL A 248 -12.00 16.72 4.60
CA VAL A 248 -11.46 18.02 5.01
C VAL A 248 -11.00 18.02 6.47
N GLU A 249 -11.70 17.32 7.36
CA GLU A 249 -11.27 17.19 8.77
C GLU A 249 -9.97 16.39 8.89
N VAL A 250 -9.73 15.37 8.04
CA VAL A 250 -8.43 14.68 8.00
C VAL A 250 -7.32 15.63 7.53
N ALA A 251 -7.58 16.45 6.52
CA ALA A 251 -6.60 17.46 6.06
C ALA A 251 -6.29 18.49 7.15
N GLN A 252 -7.31 18.99 7.84
CA GLN A 252 -7.16 19.92 8.97
C GLN A 252 -6.43 19.28 10.16
N TYR A 253 -6.67 17.99 10.42
CA TYR A 253 -5.92 17.25 11.42
C TYR A 253 -4.43 17.23 11.08
N PHE A 254 -4.06 16.85 9.86
CA PHE A 254 -2.66 16.83 9.43
C PHE A 254 -2.00 18.21 9.44
N GLU A 255 -2.74 19.26 9.06
CA GLU A 255 -2.33 20.66 9.21
C GLU A 255 -2.00 20.99 10.67
N ALA A 256 -2.88 20.64 11.60
CA ALA A 256 -2.71 21.01 12.99
C ALA A 256 -1.64 20.20 13.73
N VAL A 257 -1.35 18.96 13.31
CA VAL A 257 -0.27 18.14 13.91
C VAL A 257 1.08 18.27 13.19
N PHE A 258 1.15 19.03 12.10
CA PHE A 258 2.33 19.07 11.22
C PHE A 258 3.61 19.39 11.99
N ASP A 259 3.63 20.43 12.81
CA ASP A 259 4.83 20.83 13.57
C ASP A 259 5.35 19.71 14.50
N ARG A 260 4.46 18.87 15.02
CA ARG A 260 4.81 17.69 15.84
C ARG A 260 5.24 16.50 14.98
N MET A 261 4.69 16.38 13.78
CA MET A 261 4.96 15.29 12.85
C MET A 261 6.26 15.48 12.06
N THR A 262 6.58 16.71 11.66
CA THR A 262 7.72 17.08 10.80
C THR A 262 9.05 16.53 11.28
N PRO A 263 9.44 16.59 12.57
CA PRO A 263 10.67 15.96 13.06
C PRO A 263 10.84 14.47 12.73
N HIS A 264 9.73 13.79 12.46
CA HIS A 264 9.70 12.36 12.16
C HIS A 264 9.57 12.04 10.67
N LEU A 265 9.25 13.04 9.84
CA LEU A 265 9.18 12.95 8.37
C LEU A 265 10.44 13.52 7.69
N ASP A 266 11.04 14.54 8.30
CA ASP A 266 12.14 15.34 7.78
C ASP A 266 13.26 14.50 7.13
N GLY A 267 13.40 14.65 5.81
CA GLY A 267 14.39 13.99 4.97
C GLY A 267 14.24 12.48 4.88
N ARG A 268 13.05 11.91 5.11
CA ARG A 268 12.84 10.46 5.12
C ARG A 268 12.00 10.00 3.94
N PRO A 269 12.43 8.93 3.24
CA PRO A 269 11.55 8.25 2.31
C PRO A 269 10.29 7.75 3.02
N ILE A 270 9.14 7.97 2.40
CA ILE A 270 7.84 7.55 2.91
C ILE A 270 7.11 6.61 1.95
N CYS A 271 6.21 5.83 2.54
CA CYS A 271 5.20 5.05 1.85
C CYS A 271 3.82 5.43 2.42
N LEU A 272 2.78 5.28 1.62
CA LEU A 272 1.43 5.70 1.97
C LEU A 272 0.48 4.52 2.00
N VAL A 273 -0.51 4.55 2.89
CA VAL A 273 -1.76 3.82 2.68
C VAL A 273 -2.80 4.83 2.22
N ARG A 274 -3.28 4.66 0.99
CA ARG A 274 -4.27 5.53 0.38
C ARG A 274 -5.63 4.86 0.37
N CYS A 275 -6.64 5.61 0.79
CA CYS A 275 -8.05 5.24 0.84
C CYS A 275 -8.85 6.31 0.08
N PRO A 276 -8.84 6.31 -1.27
CA PRO A 276 -9.45 7.39 -2.08
C PRO A 276 -10.95 7.56 -1.83
N LEU A 277 -11.64 6.48 -1.48
CA LEU A 277 -13.06 6.45 -1.12
C LEU A 277 -13.28 6.33 0.41
N GLY A 278 -12.24 6.52 1.22
CA GLY A 278 -12.30 6.37 2.68
C GLY A 278 -12.30 4.90 3.08
N LEU A 279 -12.69 4.61 4.33
CA LEU A 279 -12.70 3.23 4.83
C LEU A 279 -13.77 2.33 4.20
N ALA A 280 -14.75 2.91 3.50
CA ALA A 280 -15.79 2.15 2.80
C ALA A 280 -15.29 1.52 1.49
N GLY A 281 -14.17 2.00 0.94
CA GLY A 281 -13.62 1.51 -0.31
C GLY A 281 -12.27 0.81 -0.14
N GLU A 282 -11.66 0.46 -1.28
CA GLU A 282 -10.36 -0.19 -1.29
C GLU A 282 -9.26 0.75 -0.77
N SER A 283 -8.33 0.15 -0.04
CA SER A 283 -7.11 0.80 0.44
C SER A 283 -5.91 0.14 -0.21
N PHE A 284 -4.91 0.92 -0.61
CA PHE A 284 -3.69 0.37 -1.20
C PHE A 284 -2.44 1.03 -0.64
N TYR A 285 -1.36 0.24 -0.62
CA TYR A 285 -0.05 0.67 -0.16
C TYR A 285 0.77 1.18 -1.35
N GLN A 286 1.25 2.41 -1.28
CA GLN A 286 2.03 3.05 -2.33
C GLN A 286 3.43 3.41 -1.82
N ARG A 287 4.44 2.86 -2.49
CA ARG A 287 5.86 3.06 -2.15
C ARG A 287 6.51 4.17 -2.95
N HIS A 288 6.23 4.17 -4.25
CA HIS A 288 6.92 5.02 -5.21
C HIS A 288 6.07 6.23 -5.60
N ARG A 289 6.75 7.33 -5.86
CA ARG A 289 6.18 8.55 -6.43
C ARG A 289 5.92 8.30 -7.92
N GLY A 290 4.67 8.43 -8.32
CA GLY A 290 4.27 8.36 -9.74
C GLY A 290 4.02 9.76 -10.32
N ASP A 291 3.52 9.79 -11.54
CA ASP A 291 2.99 11.01 -12.15
C ASP A 291 1.72 11.49 -11.40
N GLY A 292 1.49 12.80 -11.37
CA GLY A 292 0.30 13.41 -10.74
C GLY A 292 0.44 13.76 -9.26
N PHE A 293 1.61 13.53 -8.64
CA PHE A 293 1.93 14.08 -7.33
C PHE A 293 2.28 15.57 -7.43
N ALA A 294 1.91 16.35 -6.43
CA ALA A 294 2.31 17.75 -6.33
C ALA A 294 3.85 17.87 -6.31
N THR A 295 4.37 19.01 -6.78
CA THR A 295 5.81 19.29 -6.78
C THR A 295 6.40 19.36 -5.37
N SER A 296 5.58 19.71 -4.37
CA SER A 296 5.92 19.67 -2.94
C SER A 296 6.16 18.26 -2.39
N VAL A 297 5.76 17.21 -3.13
CA VAL A 297 6.15 15.83 -2.83
C VAL A 297 7.38 15.50 -3.66
N ARG A 298 8.56 15.55 -3.04
CA ARG A 298 9.83 15.29 -3.72
C ARG A 298 10.04 13.81 -4.00
N ALA A 299 10.85 13.57 -5.01
CA ALA A 299 11.35 12.26 -5.38
C ALA A 299 12.70 12.02 -4.68
N SER A 300 12.86 10.87 -4.04
CA SER A 300 14.13 10.37 -3.50
C SER A 300 14.43 9.01 -4.11
N SER A 301 15.45 8.92 -4.95
CA SER A 301 15.88 7.66 -5.56
C SER A 301 17.16 7.15 -4.91
N PRO A 302 17.20 5.90 -4.43
CA PRO A 302 18.46 5.17 -4.32
C PRO A 302 19.05 4.97 -5.72
N ASP A 303 20.38 4.99 -5.85
CA ASP A 303 21.08 4.83 -7.13
C ASP A 303 20.69 3.55 -7.90
N ASP A 304 20.23 2.52 -7.18
CA ASP A 304 19.91 1.19 -7.72
C ASP A 304 18.40 0.94 -7.96
N GLU A 305 17.52 1.92 -7.74
CA GLU A 305 16.07 1.75 -7.97
C GLU A 305 15.56 2.65 -9.10
N THR A 306 14.78 2.05 -10.01
CA THR A 306 14.17 2.75 -11.16
C THR A 306 13.06 3.71 -10.78
N ASP A 307 12.33 3.44 -9.69
CA ASP A 307 11.17 4.23 -9.28
C ASP A 307 11.45 5.00 -7.98
N PRO A 308 11.34 6.35 -7.99
CA PRO A 308 11.67 7.16 -6.82
C PRO A 308 10.70 6.94 -5.65
N TYR A 309 11.19 7.00 -4.42
CA TYR A 309 10.35 7.15 -3.23
C TYR A 309 9.84 8.59 -3.08
N MET A 310 8.84 8.74 -2.21
CA MET A 310 8.31 10.06 -1.83
C MET A 310 9.07 10.61 -0.62
N VAL A 311 9.31 11.91 -0.59
CA VAL A 311 9.76 12.68 0.59
C VAL A 311 8.90 13.94 0.70
N ILE A 312 8.58 14.35 1.93
CA ILE A 312 7.79 15.54 2.22
C ILE A 312 8.64 16.45 3.10
N ASP A 313 8.77 17.71 2.70
CA ASP A 313 9.50 18.73 3.48
C ASP A 313 8.55 19.74 4.16
N ASP A 314 7.34 19.89 3.63
CA ASP A 314 6.43 20.95 4.02
C ASP A 314 4.98 20.47 4.17
N LEU A 315 4.18 21.35 4.74
CA LEU A 315 2.77 21.09 5.03
C LEU A 315 1.94 20.95 3.75
N GLU A 316 2.28 21.70 2.71
CA GLU A 316 1.62 21.62 1.41
C GLU A 316 1.76 20.20 0.83
N GLY A 317 2.96 19.64 0.86
CA GLY A 317 3.26 18.28 0.45
C GLY A 317 2.41 17.28 1.23
N LEU A 318 2.35 17.38 2.56
CA LEU A 318 1.55 16.47 3.38
C LEU A 318 0.05 16.56 3.07
N VAL A 319 -0.51 17.78 3.00
CA VAL A 319 -1.94 17.98 2.70
C VAL A 319 -2.27 17.56 1.28
N SER A 320 -1.35 17.71 0.32
CA SER A 320 -1.54 17.22 -1.05
C SER A 320 -1.71 15.70 -1.10
N LEU A 321 -0.99 14.96 -0.25
CA LEU A 321 -1.14 13.51 -0.14
C LEU A 321 -2.50 13.12 0.46
N VAL A 322 -2.98 13.86 1.46
CA VAL A 322 -4.32 13.67 2.03
C VAL A 322 -5.39 13.95 0.98
N GLN A 323 -5.21 14.99 0.17
CA GLN A 323 -6.07 15.27 -0.98
C GLN A 323 -6.10 14.10 -1.97
N MET A 324 -4.96 13.42 -2.17
CA MET A 324 -4.84 12.17 -2.94
C MET A 324 -5.35 10.92 -2.18
N GLY A 325 -5.92 11.09 -0.99
CA GLY A 325 -6.53 10.02 -0.20
C GLY A 325 -5.58 9.28 0.73
N ALA A 326 -4.36 9.78 0.98
CA ALA A 326 -3.48 9.20 1.99
C ALA A 326 -4.09 9.34 3.39
N LEU A 327 -4.19 8.22 4.10
CA LEU A 327 -4.56 8.18 5.52
C LEU A 327 -3.37 7.81 6.39
N GLU A 328 -2.58 6.82 5.98
CA GLU A 328 -1.38 6.45 6.72
C GLU A 328 -0.12 6.94 6.01
N VAL A 329 0.78 7.56 6.76
CA VAL A 329 2.14 7.90 6.35
C VAL A 329 3.11 7.00 7.10
N HIS A 330 3.90 6.24 6.37
CA HIS A 330 4.90 5.32 6.90
C HIS A 330 6.29 5.81 6.50
N THR A 331 7.23 5.80 7.42
CA THR A 331 8.59 6.32 7.21
C THR A 331 9.60 5.19 7.20
N TRP A 332 10.67 5.37 6.43
CA TRP A 332 11.88 4.56 6.55
C TRP A 332 12.62 4.85 7.86
N GLY A 333 13.46 3.90 8.26
CA GLY A 333 14.36 4.01 9.41
C GLY A 333 15.66 4.79 9.15
N CYS A 334 15.83 5.34 7.94
CA CYS A 334 16.97 6.18 7.54
C CYS A 334 16.47 7.51 6.95
N ARG A 335 17.40 8.32 6.48
CA ARG A 335 17.15 9.56 5.73
C ARG A 335 17.70 9.43 4.31
N GLU A 336 17.19 10.25 3.41
CA GLU A 336 17.53 10.23 1.98
C GLU A 336 18.99 10.60 1.69
N ASP A 337 19.65 11.32 2.60
CA ASP A 337 21.07 11.70 2.47
C ASP A 337 22.04 10.54 2.74
N ASP A 338 21.61 9.49 3.44
CA ASP A 338 22.35 8.23 3.57
C ASP A 338 21.35 7.07 3.78
N LEU A 339 20.86 6.52 2.67
CA LEU A 339 19.86 5.46 2.67
C LEU A 339 20.37 4.13 3.25
N GLU A 340 21.69 3.95 3.38
CA GLU A 340 22.31 2.69 3.80
C GLU A 340 22.61 2.63 5.30
N LYS A 341 22.50 3.77 6.00
CA LYS A 341 22.74 3.86 7.44
C LYS A 341 21.48 4.30 8.19
N PRO A 342 20.71 3.36 8.79
CA PRO A 342 19.58 3.72 9.63
C PRO A 342 20.00 4.62 10.80
N ASP A 343 19.14 5.58 11.13
CA ASP A 343 19.27 6.44 12.30
C ASP A 343 18.24 6.09 13.39
N ARG A 344 17.52 4.98 13.22
CA ARG A 344 16.67 4.38 14.25
C ARG A 344 16.37 2.92 13.96
N MET A 345 16.09 2.18 15.04
CA MET A 345 15.44 0.87 14.99
C MET A 345 14.04 0.95 15.58
N VAL A 346 13.16 0.04 15.16
CA VAL A 346 11.80 -0.11 15.66
C VAL A 346 11.57 -1.57 16.04
N PHE A 347 11.09 -1.80 17.26
CA PHE A 347 10.49 -3.05 17.67
C PHE A 347 8.97 -2.86 17.73
N ASP A 348 8.26 -3.54 16.84
CA ASP A 348 6.79 -3.48 16.77
C ASP A 348 6.22 -4.65 17.59
N LEU A 349 5.58 -4.31 18.72
CA LEU A 349 5.02 -5.27 19.67
C LEU A 349 3.56 -5.52 19.30
N ASP A 350 3.35 -6.61 18.58
CA ASP A 350 2.07 -7.06 18.05
C ASP A 350 1.43 -8.10 18.98
N PRO A 351 0.45 -7.75 19.82
CA PRO A 351 -0.25 -8.72 20.64
C PRO A 351 -1.04 -9.71 19.78
N GLY A 352 -0.94 -11.00 20.11
CA GLY A 352 -1.81 -12.01 19.55
C GLY A 352 -3.21 -11.99 20.17
N PRO A 353 -4.12 -12.84 19.67
CA PRO A 353 -5.48 -12.93 20.19
C PRO A 353 -5.51 -13.25 21.69
N GLY A 354 -6.40 -12.58 22.43
CA GLY A 354 -6.63 -12.83 23.86
C GLY A 354 -5.56 -12.24 24.80
N ILE A 355 -4.70 -11.35 24.32
CA ILE A 355 -3.79 -10.58 25.16
C ILE A 355 -4.46 -9.27 25.59
N GLU A 356 -4.64 -9.11 26.90
CA GLU A 356 -5.18 -7.89 27.51
C GLU A 356 -4.18 -6.73 27.44
N TRP A 357 -4.69 -5.50 27.37
CA TRP A 357 -3.87 -4.29 27.20
C TRP A 357 -2.84 -4.10 28.32
N GLU A 358 -3.21 -4.38 29.57
CA GLU A 358 -2.29 -4.34 30.71
C GLU A 358 -1.05 -5.22 30.48
N HIS A 359 -1.24 -6.40 29.88
CA HIS A 359 -0.14 -7.31 29.55
C HIS A 359 0.73 -6.77 28.41
N VAL A 360 0.15 -6.04 27.45
CA VAL A 360 0.90 -5.33 26.40
C VAL A 360 1.79 -4.24 27.00
N VAL A 361 1.26 -3.45 27.94
CA VAL A 361 2.01 -2.40 28.65
C VAL A 361 3.16 -2.99 29.46
N ALA A 362 2.89 -4.01 30.27
CA ALA A 362 3.92 -4.68 31.07
C ALA A 362 5.03 -5.28 30.19
N SER A 363 4.64 -5.86 29.05
CA SER A 363 5.58 -6.45 28.08
C SER A 363 6.42 -5.38 27.36
N ALA A 364 5.84 -4.23 27.02
CA ALA A 364 6.58 -3.12 26.45
C ALA A 364 7.62 -2.55 27.42
N ARG A 365 7.26 -2.40 28.70
CA ARG A 365 8.21 -1.98 29.75
C ARG A 365 9.33 -3.00 29.90
N PHE A 366 9.02 -4.29 29.97
CA PHE A 366 10.04 -5.34 30.00
C PHE A 366 11.02 -5.25 28.82
N VAL A 367 10.51 -5.07 27.59
CA VAL A 367 11.38 -4.92 26.40
C VAL A 367 12.24 -3.66 26.49
N ALA A 368 11.70 -2.55 27.00
CA ALA A 368 12.45 -1.32 27.21
C ALA A 368 13.55 -1.48 28.27
N ASP A 369 13.27 -2.13 29.40
CA ASP A 369 14.25 -2.43 30.43
C ASP A 369 15.40 -3.27 29.86
N GLN A 370 15.08 -4.27 29.03
CA GLN A 370 16.09 -5.10 28.38
C GLN A 370 16.95 -4.31 27.38
N LEU A 371 16.38 -3.35 26.64
CA LEU A 371 17.17 -2.43 25.81
C LEU A 371 18.07 -1.54 26.68
N GLU A 372 17.57 -1.07 27.82
CA GLU A 372 18.33 -0.25 28.75
C GLU A 372 19.50 -1.02 29.38
N THR A 373 19.37 -2.32 29.68
CA THR A 373 20.50 -3.14 30.13
C THR A 373 21.64 -3.22 29.11
N LEU A 374 21.32 -3.06 27.82
CA LEU A 374 22.29 -3.00 26.73
C LEU A 374 22.79 -1.56 26.47
N GLY A 375 22.39 -0.59 27.29
CA GLY A 375 22.73 0.82 27.13
C GLY A 375 22.00 1.53 25.99
N LEU A 376 20.86 0.99 25.54
CA LEU A 376 20.04 1.59 24.47
C LEU A 376 18.76 2.20 25.04
N ARG A 377 18.66 3.52 25.00
CA ARG A 377 17.42 4.24 25.34
C ARG A 377 16.39 4.03 24.24
N SER A 378 15.14 3.76 24.63
CA SER A 378 14.01 3.60 23.72
C SER A 378 12.88 4.58 24.04
N PHE A 379 12.04 4.85 23.05
CA PHE A 379 10.88 5.73 23.11
C PHE A 379 9.64 4.94 22.66
N VAL A 380 8.48 5.20 23.26
CA VAL A 380 7.26 4.42 22.99
C VAL A 380 6.19 5.26 22.31
N LYS A 381 5.46 4.64 21.38
CA LYS A 381 4.23 5.19 20.81
C LYS A 381 3.19 4.11 20.63
N THR A 382 1.91 4.50 20.68
CA THR A 382 0.85 3.60 20.24
C THR A 382 0.98 3.35 18.75
N SER A 383 0.68 2.12 18.31
CA SER A 383 0.62 1.84 16.86
C SER A 383 -0.61 2.49 16.21
N GLY A 384 -1.64 2.85 16.98
CA GLY A 384 -2.99 3.15 16.50
C GLY A 384 -3.78 1.90 16.08
N GLY A 385 -3.19 0.71 16.22
CA GLY A 385 -3.85 -0.59 16.16
C GLY A 385 -3.98 -1.18 17.55
N GLN A 386 -3.54 -2.42 17.74
CA GLN A 386 -3.58 -3.11 19.04
C GLN A 386 -2.23 -3.10 19.77
N GLY A 387 -1.14 -2.81 19.06
CA GLY A 387 0.23 -2.92 19.56
C GLY A 387 0.91 -1.60 19.92
N LEU A 388 2.17 -1.70 20.35
CA LEU A 388 3.06 -0.60 20.70
C LEU A 388 4.31 -0.65 19.83
N HIS A 389 4.85 0.51 19.45
CA HIS A 389 6.16 0.59 18.80
C HIS A 389 7.18 1.16 19.77
N LEU A 390 8.29 0.44 19.97
CA LEU A 390 9.47 0.93 20.67
C LEU A 390 10.49 1.40 19.63
N VAL A 391 10.83 2.68 19.67
CA VAL A 391 11.76 3.33 18.75
C VAL A 391 13.08 3.62 19.46
N VAL A 392 14.18 3.10 18.91
CA VAL A 392 15.53 3.26 19.43
C VAL A 392 16.29 4.17 18.46
N PRO A 393 16.54 5.45 18.78
CA PRO A 393 17.32 6.33 17.92
C PRO A 393 18.78 5.83 17.85
N LEU A 394 19.42 5.99 16.70
CA LEU A 394 20.80 5.59 16.45
C LEU A 394 21.58 6.72 15.78
N VAL A 395 22.87 6.82 16.09
CA VAL A 395 23.80 7.52 15.20
C VAL A 395 24.03 6.66 13.95
N ARG A 396 24.12 7.30 12.78
CA ARG A 396 24.27 6.66 11.46
C ARG A 396 25.66 6.03 11.28
N ARG A 397 25.92 4.95 12.00
CA ARG A 397 27.16 4.15 11.95
C ARG A 397 26.91 2.73 11.47
N ALA A 398 25.86 2.10 11.99
CA ALA A 398 25.49 0.75 11.59
C ALA A 398 24.87 0.74 10.20
N LYS A 399 25.22 -0.27 9.39
CA LYS A 399 24.47 -0.58 8.16
C LYS A 399 23.20 -1.36 8.49
N TRP A 400 22.30 -1.46 7.51
CA TRP A 400 21.06 -2.24 7.64
C TRP A 400 21.27 -3.68 8.10
N GLU A 401 22.31 -4.38 7.63
CA GLU A 401 22.57 -5.76 8.04
C GLU A 401 22.88 -5.86 9.54
N GLN A 402 23.66 -4.90 10.07
CA GLN A 402 24.02 -4.84 11.48
C GLN A 402 22.82 -4.48 12.35
N ALA A 403 22.01 -3.49 11.93
CA ALA A 403 20.79 -3.11 12.62
C ALA A 403 19.78 -4.27 12.67
N ARG A 404 19.57 -4.94 11.54
CA ARG A 404 18.69 -6.12 11.46
C ARG A 404 19.21 -7.27 12.32
N ALA A 405 20.50 -7.59 12.25
CA ALA A 405 21.10 -8.67 13.03
C ALA A 405 20.97 -8.43 14.52
N PHE A 406 21.22 -7.20 14.99
CA PHE A 406 21.01 -6.81 16.38
C PHE A 406 19.53 -6.96 16.77
N ALA A 407 18.60 -6.40 15.98
CA ALA A 407 17.18 -6.45 16.30
C ALA A 407 16.64 -7.90 16.34
N GLN A 408 17.09 -8.77 15.42
CA GLN A 408 16.74 -10.18 15.41
C GLN A 408 17.32 -10.95 16.60
N GLY A 409 18.59 -10.72 16.93
CA GLY A 409 19.24 -11.33 18.09
C GLY A 409 18.55 -10.90 19.38
N PHE A 410 18.27 -9.61 19.51
CA PHE A 410 17.56 -9.04 20.64
C PHE A 410 16.15 -9.62 20.80
N ALA A 411 15.34 -9.66 19.73
CA ALA A 411 14.03 -10.29 19.75
C ALA A 411 14.11 -11.77 20.16
N SER A 412 15.14 -12.49 19.69
CA SER A 412 15.37 -13.89 20.05
C SER A 412 15.76 -14.04 21.53
N ARG A 413 16.56 -13.12 22.07
CA ARG A 413 16.91 -13.06 23.50
C ARG A 413 15.67 -12.79 24.37
N ILE A 414 14.80 -11.85 23.98
CA ILE A 414 13.54 -11.57 24.67
C ILE A 414 12.67 -12.83 24.75
N VAL A 415 12.57 -13.58 23.66
CA VAL A 415 11.85 -14.87 23.64
C VAL A 415 12.50 -15.90 24.57
N ARG A 416 13.84 -15.96 24.66
CA ARG A 416 14.52 -16.86 25.61
C ARG A 416 14.24 -16.49 27.07
N LEU A 417 14.20 -15.20 27.39
CA LEU A 417 13.97 -14.71 28.75
C LEU A 417 12.51 -14.86 29.20
N ALA A 418 11.55 -14.66 28.30
CA ALA A 418 10.13 -14.73 28.60
C ALA A 418 9.33 -15.48 27.49
N PRO A 419 9.58 -16.78 27.29
CA PRO A 419 9.01 -17.57 26.17
C PRO A 419 7.50 -17.77 26.24
N ARG A 420 6.92 -17.59 27.44
CA ARG A 420 5.47 -17.62 27.66
C ARG A 420 4.79 -16.33 27.22
N ASN A 421 5.51 -15.21 27.15
CA ASN A 421 4.95 -13.89 26.84
C ASN A 421 5.28 -13.49 25.40
N PHE A 422 6.41 -13.93 24.84
CA PHE A 422 6.90 -13.44 23.56
C PHE A 422 7.13 -14.53 22.50
N VAL A 423 7.05 -14.11 21.25
CA VAL A 423 7.47 -14.87 20.08
C VAL A 423 8.19 -13.95 19.09
N ALA A 424 9.16 -14.47 18.34
CA ALA A 424 9.91 -13.71 17.32
C ALA A 424 9.66 -14.23 15.89
N THR A 425 8.55 -14.97 15.71
CA THR A 425 8.14 -15.56 14.43
C THR A 425 6.84 -14.95 13.96
N ALA A 426 6.78 -14.56 12.69
CA ALA A 426 5.62 -13.90 12.12
C ALA A 426 4.36 -14.79 12.01
N SER A 427 4.45 -16.10 12.28
CA SER A 427 3.34 -17.05 12.21
C SER A 427 2.24 -16.73 13.22
N ARG A 428 1.02 -16.37 12.75
CA ARG A 428 -0.13 -16.06 13.61
C ARG A 428 -0.47 -17.17 14.61
N ARG A 429 -0.34 -18.44 14.21
CA ARG A 429 -0.56 -19.61 15.10
C ARG A 429 0.38 -19.61 16.31
N MET A 430 1.61 -19.12 16.13
CA MET A 430 2.57 -19.06 17.23
C MET A 430 2.34 -17.85 18.15
N ARG A 431 1.41 -16.95 17.82
CA ARG A 431 1.12 -15.73 18.60
C ARG A 431 -0.06 -15.90 19.55
N GLU A 432 -0.73 -17.05 19.60
CA GLU A 432 -1.81 -17.27 20.58
C GLU A 432 -1.30 -17.01 22.00
N HIS A 433 -1.98 -16.10 22.71
CA HIS A 433 -1.62 -15.64 24.05
C HIS A 433 -0.17 -15.14 24.21
N ARG A 434 0.44 -14.63 23.13
CA ARG A 434 1.80 -14.08 23.14
C ARG A 434 1.89 -12.80 22.33
N ILE A 435 2.90 -11.99 22.64
CA ILE A 435 3.25 -10.79 21.90
C ILE A 435 4.35 -11.13 20.89
N TYR A 436 4.09 -10.82 19.62
CA TYR A 436 5.11 -10.89 18.59
C TYR A 436 6.01 -9.66 18.67
N VAL A 437 7.31 -9.89 18.85
CA VAL A 437 8.34 -8.86 18.76
C VAL A 437 8.80 -8.78 17.29
N ASP A 438 8.12 -7.94 16.50
CA ASP A 438 8.46 -7.72 15.10
C ASP A 438 9.71 -6.86 14.97
N TYR A 439 10.81 -7.51 14.56
CA TYR A 439 12.07 -6.86 14.24
C TYR A 439 12.24 -6.59 12.73
N LEU A 440 11.32 -7.05 11.86
CA LEU A 440 11.46 -6.97 10.41
C LEU A 440 11.36 -5.53 9.88
N ARG A 441 10.84 -4.61 10.70
CA ARG A 441 10.84 -3.17 10.48
C ARG A 441 12.26 -2.58 10.33
N ASN A 442 13.28 -3.33 10.72
CA ASN A 442 14.69 -2.93 10.67
C ASN A 442 15.43 -3.47 9.44
N THR A 443 14.71 -3.73 8.35
CA THR A 443 15.28 -4.13 7.06
C THR A 443 15.26 -2.94 6.10
N ARG A 444 16.26 -2.84 5.20
CA ARG A 444 16.27 -1.83 4.14
C ARG A 444 14.94 -1.86 3.37
N GLY A 445 14.32 -0.70 3.19
CA GLY A 445 13.03 -0.56 2.52
C GLY A 445 11.79 -0.85 3.36
N ALA A 446 11.95 -1.39 4.57
CA ALA A 446 10.84 -1.54 5.49
C ALA A 446 10.44 -0.18 6.08
N THR A 447 9.16 -0.07 6.44
CA THR A 447 8.60 1.17 6.97
C THR A 447 7.82 0.93 8.25
N THR A 448 7.67 2.00 9.02
CA THR A 448 6.86 2.06 10.23
C THR A 448 5.96 3.28 10.15
N VAL A 449 4.68 3.13 10.54
CA VAL A 449 3.74 4.26 10.61
C VAL A 449 4.36 5.40 11.44
N ALA A 450 4.36 6.59 10.87
CA ALA A 450 4.97 7.76 11.47
C ALA A 450 4.20 8.16 12.74
N PRO A 451 4.89 8.71 13.76
CA PRO A 451 4.25 9.50 14.81
C PRO A 451 3.21 10.48 14.24
N TYR A 452 2.06 10.57 14.89
CA TYR A 452 0.90 11.40 14.53
C TYR A 452 0.21 11.05 13.20
N SER A 453 0.64 10.02 12.48
CA SER A 453 -0.13 9.50 11.34
C SER A 453 -1.43 8.84 11.82
N THR A 454 -2.51 9.04 11.07
CA THR A 454 -3.76 8.30 11.25
C THR A 454 -3.60 6.83 10.80
N ARG A 455 -4.59 6.00 11.16
CA ARG A 455 -4.70 4.60 10.74
C ARG A 455 -5.91 4.39 9.85
N ALA A 456 -5.75 3.61 8.78
CA ALA A 456 -6.82 3.23 7.86
C ALA A 456 -7.68 2.09 8.45
N ARG A 457 -8.28 2.35 9.62
CA ARG A 457 -9.09 1.40 10.39
C ARG A 457 -10.22 2.15 11.12
N PRO A 458 -11.33 1.48 11.48
CA PRO A 458 -12.37 2.08 12.31
C PRO A 458 -11.79 2.69 13.60
N GLY A 459 -12.39 3.76 14.10
CA GLY A 459 -11.93 4.48 15.29
C GLY A 459 -11.13 5.75 14.99
N ALA A 460 -10.69 5.97 13.74
CA ALA A 460 -9.83 7.09 13.37
C ALA A 460 -8.57 7.22 14.26
N CYS A 461 -8.04 6.07 14.71
CA CYS A 461 -6.94 6.01 15.65
C CYS A 461 -5.65 6.61 15.06
N VAL A 462 -4.81 7.14 15.93
CA VAL A 462 -3.55 7.80 15.59
C VAL A 462 -2.39 7.08 16.24
N SER A 463 -1.27 6.94 15.52
CA SER A 463 -0.03 6.46 16.10
C SER A 463 0.61 7.54 16.98
N THR A 464 0.40 7.47 18.29
CA THR A 464 0.62 8.62 19.19
C THR A 464 1.88 8.41 20.04
N PRO A 465 2.89 9.30 19.96
CA PRO A 465 4.02 9.33 20.89
C PRO A 465 3.57 9.52 22.33
N LEU A 466 4.20 8.76 23.23
CA LEU A 466 3.97 8.80 24.67
C LEU A 466 5.29 8.91 25.41
N ASP A 467 5.25 9.55 26.57
CA ASP A 467 6.28 9.39 27.59
C ASP A 467 6.07 8.02 28.27
N TRP A 468 7.16 7.40 28.75
CA TRP A 468 7.06 6.15 29.48
C TRP A 468 6.22 6.28 30.75
N THR A 469 6.09 7.47 31.35
CA THR A 469 5.20 7.68 32.51
C THR A 469 3.72 7.74 32.12
N GLU A 470 3.39 8.08 30.87
CA GLU A 470 2.00 8.12 30.38
C GLU A 470 1.47 6.73 30.03
N LEU A 471 2.35 5.77 29.70
CA LEU A 471 1.93 4.44 29.29
C LEU A 471 1.37 3.64 30.47
N SER A 472 0.03 3.50 30.52
CA SER A 472 -0.68 2.78 31.58
C SER A 472 -1.75 1.83 31.02
N ALA A 473 -2.23 0.92 31.87
CA ALA A 473 -3.32 -0.01 31.56
C ALA A 473 -4.67 0.69 31.33
N GLU A 474 -4.81 1.96 31.73
CA GLU A 474 -6.04 2.74 31.60
C GLU A 474 -6.16 3.46 30.25
N VAL A 475 -5.06 3.55 29.49
CA VAL A 475 -5.00 4.33 28.25
C VAL A 475 -4.63 3.43 27.06
N PRO A 476 -5.59 2.67 26.52
CA PRO A 476 -5.36 1.84 25.33
C PRO A 476 -5.10 2.67 24.07
N PRO A 477 -4.60 2.06 22.97
CA PRO A 477 -4.35 2.76 21.72
C PRO A 477 -5.57 3.47 21.14
N SER A 478 -6.78 2.94 21.37
CA SER A 478 -8.05 3.52 20.95
C SER A 478 -8.42 4.82 21.67
N SER A 479 -7.72 5.18 22.75
CA SER A 479 -7.90 6.48 23.41
C SER A 479 -7.39 7.66 22.58
N TYR A 480 -6.61 7.39 21.53
CA TYR A 480 -6.00 8.39 20.67
C TYR A 480 -6.56 8.33 19.25
N ASP A 481 -7.45 9.26 18.93
CA ASP A 481 -8.00 9.47 17.61
C ASP A 481 -7.70 10.90 17.09
N VAL A 482 -8.09 11.17 15.85
CA VAL A 482 -7.89 12.48 15.21
C VAL A 482 -8.50 13.68 15.97
N ARG A 483 -9.43 13.46 16.90
CA ARG A 483 -10.04 14.52 17.74
C ARG A 483 -9.38 14.58 19.11
N THR A 484 -9.10 13.44 19.75
CA THR A 484 -8.54 13.41 21.11
C THR A 484 -7.06 13.81 21.13
N VAL A 485 -6.30 13.47 20.09
CA VAL A 485 -4.89 13.87 19.95
C VAL A 485 -4.72 15.38 19.90
N MET A 486 -5.71 16.12 19.40
CA MET A 486 -5.70 17.59 19.35
C MET A 486 -5.60 18.25 20.73
N LYS A 487 -6.05 17.57 21.79
CA LYS A 487 -5.89 18.07 23.16
C LYS A 487 -4.45 17.97 23.65
N ARG A 488 -3.68 17.02 23.11
CA ARG A 488 -2.31 16.67 23.53
C ARG A 488 -1.25 17.51 22.84
N ILE A 489 -1.49 17.92 21.60
CA ILE A 489 -0.47 18.65 20.81
C ILE A 489 -0.13 20.03 21.39
N GLY A 490 -0.95 20.56 22.31
CA GLY A 490 -0.67 21.76 23.09
C GLY A 490 0.26 21.53 24.29
N ASP A 491 0.45 20.28 24.71
CA ASP A 491 1.27 19.91 25.88
C ASP A 491 2.76 19.76 25.51
N GLU A 492 3.61 19.41 26.48
CA GLU A 492 5.03 19.14 26.20
C GLU A 492 5.21 17.95 25.25
N ASP A 493 6.18 18.02 24.31
CA ASP A 493 6.49 16.89 23.42
C ASP A 493 7.05 15.70 24.23
N PRO A 494 6.39 14.53 24.25
CA PRO A 494 6.92 13.35 24.93
C PRO A 494 8.23 12.84 24.32
N TRP A 495 8.49 13.16 23.05
CA TRP A 495 9.66 12.72 22.30
C TRP A 495 10.70 13.84 22.05
N ARG A 496 10.61 14.99 22.73
CA ARG A 496 11.60 16.09 22.60
C ARG A 496 13.06 15.67 22.73
N GLU A 497 13.32 14.68 23.59
CA GLU A 497 14.67 14.18 23.86
C GLU A 497 15.17 13.19 22.81
N LEU A 498 14.31 12.64 21.95
CA LEU A 498 14.67 11.61 20.97
C LEU A 498 15.83 12.04 20.07
N ARG A 499 15.78 13.29 19.58
CA ARG A 499 16.83 13.86 18.72
C ARG A 499 18.12 14.24 19.46
N LYS A 500 18.13 14.23 20.79
CA LYS A 500 19.33 14.52 21.61
C LYS A 500 20.10 13.25 21.97
N VAL A 501 19.45 12.09 21.95
CA VAL A 501 20.11 10.80 22.21
C VAL A 501 21.16 10.50 21.13
N ARG A 502 22.35 10.10 21.56
CA ARG A 502 23.46 9.67 20.70
C ARG A 502 23.94 8.30 21.17
N GLN A 503 23.47 7.26 20.51
CA GLN A 503 23.81 5.86 20.83
C GLN A 503 24.01 5.06 19.54
N SER A 504 24.78 3.97 19.61
CA SER A 504 25.09 3.10 18.47
C SER A 504 25.11 1.65 18.88
N ILE A 505 24.81 0.76 17.94
CA ILE A 505 25.04 -0.68 18.12
C ILE A 505 26.55 -0.93 18.17
N THR A 506 27.03 -1.48 19.27
CA THR A 506 28.44 -1.85 19.43
C THR A 506 28.67 -3.33 19.09
N ALA A 507 29.92 -3.71 18.82
CA ALA A 507 30.28 -5.11 18.60
C ALA A 507 29.97 -5.99 19.83
N ALA A 508 30.17 -5.45 21.04
CA ALA A 508 29.84 -6.15 22.28
C ALA A 508 28.34 -6.42 22.41
N MET A 509 27.49 -5.40 22.15
CA MET A 509 26.04 -5.56 22.13
C MET A 509 25.59 -6.59 21.10
N LEU A 510 26.18 -6.55 19.89
CA LEU A 510 25.86 -7.51 18.82
C LEU A 510 26.25 -8.93 19.22
N SER A 511 27.44 -9.13 19.81
CA SER A 511 27.88 -10.44 20.32
C SER A 511 26.95 -10.94 21.41
N GLU A 512 26.56 -10.09 22.35
CA GLU A 512 25.70 -10.47 23.48
C GLU A 512 24.29 -10.91 23.05
N VAL A 513 23.71 -10.29 22.03
CA VAL A 513 22.36 -10.66 21.56
C VAL A 513 22.35 -11.81 20.56
N THR A 514 23.51 -12.12 19.94
CA THR A 514 23.64 -13.19 18.94
C THR A 514 24.19 -14.49 19.52
N SER A 515 24.84 -14.45 20.69
CA SER A 515 25.11 -15.62 21.53
C SER A 515 23.84 -16.17 22.18
#